data_AF-A0A6A4H0Q4-F1
#
_entry.id   AF-A0A6A4H0Q4-F1
#
_cell.length_a   1.000
_cell.length_b   1.000
_cell.length_c   1.000
_cell.angle_alpha   90.00
_cell.angle_beta   90.00
_cell.angle_gamma   90.00
#
_symmetry.space_group_name_H-M   'P 1'
#
loop_
_entity.id
_entity.type
_entity.pdbx_description
1 polymer ?
#
loop_
_entity_poly.entity_id
_entity_poly.type
_entity_poly.pdbx_seq_one_letter_code
_entity_poly.pdbx_strand_id
1 'polypeptide(L)'
;MADLLRVLTTPSLEGLKLSMLVTKENDHTVPSILLPKLQDLSMYGEIAGTVDLFGALTVPSLGCLDLIISGGTLSYTFPSISIPKLQDLSIYELSFSQHSEKSGVQRNAPGVGSSCLGFKRDHNSLLSELSLRHMLEEGDTVNVLNILNIITGDTSRLLGLLSYDENKPRCQTLPHLKVFYLRNTKVGSSVDHQSHTDFVSSRWWVGDSRRKSTGVDKLETFG
;
A
#
# COMPACT_ATOMS: atom_id res chain seq x y z
N MET A 1 0.50 -17.11 -16.12
CA MET A 1 1.06 -15.78 -16.41
C MET A 1 1.38 -15.62 -17.89
N ALA A 2 2.19 -16.49 -18.51
CA ALA A 2 2.61 -16.37 -19.92
C ALA A 2 1.47 -16.11 -20.96
N ASP A 3 0.32 -16.80 -20.86
CA ASP A 3 -0.80 -16.57 -21.77
C ASP A 3 -1.46 -15.19 -21.61
N LEU A 4 -1.45 -14.66 -20.37
CA LEU A 4 -1.92 -13.32 -20.07
C LEU A 4 -1.00 -12.26 -20.71
N LEU A 5 0.32 -12.47 -20.67
CA LEU A 5 1.30 -11.55 -21.28
C LEU A 5 1.13 -11.48 -22.81
N ARG A 6 0.69 -12.58 -23.44
CA ARG A 6 0.45 -12.62 -24.89
C ARG A 6 -0.74 -11.76 -25.30
N VAL A 7 -1.80 -11.75 -24.49
CA VAL A 7 -3.01 -10.93 -24.70
C VAL A 7 -2.74 -9.44 -24.46
N LEU A 8 -1.80 -9.10 -23.57
CA LEU A 8 -1.46 -7.72 -23.21
C LEU A 8 -0.69 -6.95 -24.30
N THR A 9 -0.26 -7.60 -25.39
CA THR A 9 0.48 -6.94 -26.48
C THR A 9 -0.39 -6.02 -27.36
N THR A 10 -1.66 -5.80 -27.02
CA THR A 10 -2.54 -4.86 -27.73
C THR A 10 -2.12 -3.41 -27.47
N PRO A 11 -1.67 -2.66 -28.48
CA PRO A 11 -1.11 -1.31 -28.31
C PRO A 11 -2.14 -0.23 -27.94
N SER A 12 -3.43 -0.59 -27.84
CA SER A 12 -4.54 0.30 -27.52
C SER A 12 -5.16 0.03 -26.15
N LEU A 13 -4.54 -0.80 -25.31
CA LEU A 13 -5.07 -1.09 -23.99
C LEU A 13 -4.91 0.13 -23.07
N GLU A 14 -6.02 0.75 -22.70
CA GLU A 14 -6.05 1.92 -21.80
C GLU A 14 -6.33 1.52 -20.35
N GLY A 15 -7.08 0.44 -20.13
CA GLY A 15 -7.41 -0.08 -18.80
C GLY A 15 -7.10 -1.57 -18.67
N LEU A 16 -6.52 -1.95 -17.54
CA LEU A 16 -6.20 -3.33 -17.22
C LEU A 16 -6.59 -3.66 -15.78
N LYS A 17 -7.41 -4.70 -15.62
CA LYS A 17 -7.75 -5.26 -14.31
C LYS A 17 -7.26 -6.68 -14.21
N LEU A 18 -6.43 -6.94 -13.22
CA LEU A 18 -5.87 -8.24 -12.91
C LEU A 18 -6.33 -8.66 -11.52
N SER A 19 -6.83 -9.88 -11.41
CA SER A 19 -7.36 -10.42 -10.17
C SER A 19 -6.80 -11.80 -9.88
N MET A 20 -6.65 -12.13 -8.60
CA MET A 20 -6.12 -13.40 -8.13
C MET A 20 -4.70 -13.67 -8.65
N LEU A 21 -3.82 -12.65 -8.60
CA LEU A 21 -2.40 -12.84 -8.84
C LEU A 21 -1.80 -13.69 -7.71
N VAL A 22 -1.69 -14.99 -7.94
CA VAL A 22 -1.03 -15.93 -7.04
C VAL A 22 0.24 -16.41 -7.74
N THR A 23 1.40 -16.09 -7.18
CA THR A 23 2.66 -16.68 -7.63
C THR A 23 2.97 -17.92 -6.80
N LYS A 24 3.29 -19.01 -7.47
CA LYS A 24 4.05 -20.09 -6.87
C LYS A 24 5.52 -19.67 -6.99
N GLU A 25 6.31 -19.85 -5.94
CA GLU A 25 7.77 -19.59 -5.86
C GLU A 25 8.58 -20.41 -6.88
N ASN A 26 8.29 -20.25 -8.16
CA ASN A 26 9.04 -20.85 -9.24
C ASN A 26 9.74 -19.69 -9.92
N ASP A 27 11.08 -19.78 -10.05
CA ASP A 27 12.04 -18.82 -10.63
C ASP A 27 11.77 -18.41 -12.10
N HIS A 28 10.52 -18.25 -12.50
CA HIS A 28 10.15 -17.82 -13.83
C HIS A 28 10.21 -16.31 -13.89
N THR A 29 11.29 -15.81 -14.48
CA THR A 29 11.41 -14.41 -14.88
C THR A 29 10.23 -14.05 -15.78
N VAL A 30 9.40 -13.11 -15.31
CA VAL A 30 8.31 -12.56 -16.10
C VAL A 30 8.94 -11.66 -17.18
N PRO A 31 8.71 -11.91 -18.48
CA PRO A 31 9.29 -11.08 -19.52
C PRO A 31 8.73 -9.67 -19.42
N SER A 32 9.58 -8.68 -19.71
CA SER A 32 9.18 -7.27 -19.69
C SER A 32 8.08 -7.00 -20.71
N ILE A 33 7.03 -6.28 -20.28
CA ILE A 33 5.90 -5.87 -21.12
C ILE A 33 5.81 -4.35 -21.12
N LEU A 34 5.76 -3.77 -22.32
CA LEU A 34 5.50 -2.35 -22.52
C LEU A 34 4.02 -2.12 -22.84
N LEU A 35 3.35 -1.32 -22.01
CA LEU A 35 1.96 -0.91 -22.23
C LEU A 35 1.90 0.63 -22.34
N PRO A 36 2.20 1.20 -23.51
CA PRO A 36 2.50 2.63 -23.65
C PRO A 36 1.26 3.53 -23.51
N LYS A 37 0.05 2.96 -23.65
CA LYS A 37 -1.22 3.68 -23.56
C LYS A 37 -2.03 3.32 -22.31
N LEU A 38 -1.52 2.44 -21.44
CA LEU A 38 -2.23 2.05 -20.23
C LEU A 38 -2.29 3.25 -19.29
N GLN A 39 -3.51 3.65 -18.95
CA GLN A 39 -3.84 4.77 -18.07
C GLN A 39 -4.34 4.27 -16.72
N ASP A 40 -5.11 3.17 -16.71
CA ASP A 40 -5.70 2.59 -15.51
C ASP A 40 -5.20 1.16 -15.29
N LEU A 41 -4.60 0.91 -14.12
CA LEU A 41 -4.16 -0.42 -13.71
C LEU A 41 -4.75 -0.76 -12.35
N SER A 42 -5.51 -1.84 -12.29
CA SER A 42 -6.02 -2.41 -11.04
C SER A 42 -5.46 -3.82 -10.87
N MET A 43 -4.79 -4.07 -9.76
CA MET A 43 -4.22 -5.38 -9.44
C MET A 43 -4.73 -5.87 -8.10
N TYR A 44 -5.24 -7.10 -8.11
CA TYR A 44 -5.66 -7.82 -6.92
C TYR A 44 -4.94 -9.16 -6.82
N GLY A 45 -4.22 -9.39 -5.71
CA GLY A 45 -3.60 -10.69 -5.45
C GLY A 45 -2.62 -10.68 -4.29
N GLU A 46 -1.77 -11.69 -4.26
CA GLU A 46 -0.70 -11.78 -3.27
C GLU A 46 0.41 -10.76 -3.55
N ILE A 47 1.05 -10.28 -2.49
CA ILE A 47 2.10 -9.26 -2.61
C ILE A 47 3.23 -9.72 -3.54
N ALA A 48 3.63 -11.00 -3.44
CA ALA A 48 4.68 -11.59 -4.26
C ALA A 48 4.35 -11.46 -5.76
N GLY A 49 3.17 -11.93 -6.15
CA GLY A 49 2.74 -11.88 -7.55
C GLY A 49 2.48 -10.47 -8.06
N THR A 50 2.10 -9.56 -7.16
CA THR A 50 1.94 -8.14 -7.50
C THR A 50 3.31 -7.51 -7.78
N VAL A 51 4.31 -7.77 -6.94
CA VAL A 51 5.69 -7.25 -7.07
C VAL A 51 6.38 -7.78 -8.32
N ASP A 52 6.29 -9.09 -8.58
CA ASP A 52 6.88 -9.73 -9.75
C ASP A 52 6.32 -9.14 -11.05
N LEU A 53 5.00 -8.99 -11.11
CA LEU A 53 4.33 -8.42 -12.26
C LEU A 53 4.73 -6.96 -12.45
N PHE A 54 4.78 -6.18 -11.37
CA PHE A 54 5.21 -4.79 -11.42
C PHE A 54 6.62 -4.64 -11.97
N GLY A 55 7.56 -5.51 -11.58
CA GLY A 55 8.92 -5.51 -12.12
C GLY A 55 9.00 -5.79 -13.61
N ALA A 56 7.98 -6.46 -14.17
CA ALA A 56 7.90 -6.73 -15.59
C ALA A 56 7.17 -5.64 -16.39
N LEU A 57 6.31 -4.83 -15.75
CA LEU A 57 5.48 -3.85 -16.46
C LEU A 57 6.21 -2.51 -16.63
N THR A 58 6.27 -2.03 -17.86
CA THR A 58 6.63 -0.64 -18.19
C THR A 58 5.39 0.10 -18.67
N VAL A 59 4.94 1.08 -17.87
CA VAL A 59 3.63 1.74 -18.02
C VAL A 59 3.78 3.28 -18.02
N PRO A 60 4.40 3.88 -19.06
CA PRO A 60 4.81 5.29 -19.05
C PRO A 60 3.65 6.29 -19.09
N SER A 61 2.42 5.81 -19.32
CA SER A 61 1.21 6.64 -19.38
C SER A 61 0.25 6.40 -18.23
N LEU A 62 0.64 5.58 -17.24
CA LEU A 62 -0.26 5.21 -16.15
C LEU A 62 -0.59 6.44 -15.30
N GLY A 63 -1.88 6.75 -15.22
CA GLY A 63 -2.42 7.85 -14.43
C GLY A 63 -3.06 7.37 -13.14
N CYS A 64 -3.64 6.17 -13.14
CA CYS A 64 -4.34 5.59 -12.00
C CYS A 64 -3.84 4.18 -11.70
N LEU A 65 -3.57 3.92 -10.42
CA LEU A 65 -3.09 2.65 -9.91
C LEU A 65 -3.86 2.22 -8.67
N ASP A 66 -4.58 1.11 -8.77
CA ASP A 66 -5.28 0.48 -7.64
C ASP A 66 -4.62 -0.86 -7.28
N LEU A 67 -4.06 -0.94 -6.08
CA LEU A 67 -3.40 -2.13 -5.54
C LEU A 67 -4.19 -2.73 -4.41
N ILE A 68 -4.70 -3.94 -4.60
CA ILE A 68 -5.39 -4.71 -3.57
C ILE A 68 -4.51 -5.93 -3.26
N ILE A 69 -3.83 -5.87 -2.13
CA ILE A 69 -2.81 -6.84 -1.76
C ILE A 69 -3.34 -7.72 -0.62
N SER A 70 -3.17 -9.03 -0.72
CA SER A 70 -3.58 -9.98 0.30
C SER A 70 -2.46 -10.94 0.68
N GLY A 71 -2.32 -11.25 1.97
CA GLY A 71 -1.43 -12.32 2.45
C GLY A 71 0.08 -12.11 2.23
N GLY A 72 0.88 -12.99 2.83
CA GLY A 72 2.35 -13.02 2.76
C GLY A 72 3.03 -12.77 4.12
N THR A 73 4.24 -13.29 4.32
CA THR A 73 5.07 -13.02 5.52
C THR A 73 6.46 -12.53 5.14
N LEU A 74 6.62 -12.09 3.90
CA LEU A 74 7.92 -11.82 3.31
C LEU A 74 8.05 -10.33 3.05
N SER A 75 9.18 -9.78 3.49
CA SER A 75 9.61 -8.42 3.22
C SER A 75 9.95 -8.30 1.74
N TYR A 76 8.93 -8.17 0.89
CA TYR A 76 9.15 -7.84 -0.51
C TYR A 76 9.62 -6.38 -0.60
N THR A 77 10.51 -6.15 -1.56
CA THR A 77 10.92 -4.81 -2.02
C THR A 77 10.30 -4.61 -3.39
N PHE A 78 9.46 -3.60 -3.56
CA PHE A 78 8.99 -3.23 -4.89
C PHE A 78 10.20 -2.84 -5.75
N PRO A 79 10.28 -3.31 -7.00
CA PRO A 79 11.27 -2.80 -7.93
C PRO A 79 11.07 -1.29 -8.10
N SER A 80 12.15 -0.56 -8.39
CA SER A 80 12.02 0.83 -8.82
C SER A 80 11.31 0.84 -10.17
N ILE A 81 10.15 1.49 -10.21
CA ILE A 81 9.30 1.55 -11.40
C ILE A 81 9.06 3.03 -11.67
N SER A 82 9.42 3.45 -12.88
CA SER A 82 9.14 4.80 -13.32
C SER A 82 7.68 4.89 -13.77
N ILE A 83 6.86 5.60 -13.00
CA ILE A 83 5.45 5.88 -13.33
C ILE A 83 5.26 7.41 -13.38
N PRO A 84 5.88 8.10 -14.37
CA PRO A 84 6.07 9.56 -14.35
C PRO A 84 4.78 10.38 -14.54
N LYS A 85 3.63 9.72 -14.67
CA LYS A 85 2.33 10.36 -14.85
C LYS A 85 1.31 9.91 -13.81
N LEU A 86 1.72 9.15 -12.79
CA LEU A 86 0.80 8.63 -11.80
C LEU A 86 0.20 9.78 -10.99
N GLN A 87 -1.12 9.92 -11.05
CA GLN A 87 -1.87 10.96 -10.33
C GLN A 87 -2.61 10.35 -9.16
N ASP A 88 -3.26 9.21 -9.40
CA ASP A 88 -4.10 8.52 -8.44
C ASP A 88 -3.46 7.20 -8.01
N LEU A 89 -3.19 7.06 -6.71
CA LEU A 89 -2.66 5.83 -6.12
C LEU A 89 -3.59 5.37 -5.00
N SER A 90 -4.16 4.18 -5.16
CA SER A 90 -4.89 3.50 -4.09
C SER A 90 -4.20 2.22 -3.67
N ILE A 91 -4.05 2.01 -2.37
CA ILE A 91 -3.46 0.81 -1.78
C ILE A 91 -4.43 0.26 -0.74
N TYR A 92 -4.83 -0.99 -0.92
CA TYR A 92 -5.75 -1.72 -0.07
C TYR A 92 -5.06 -2.98 0.42
N GLU A 93 -4.91 -3.11 1.74
CA GLU A 93 -4.39 -4.33 2.35
C GLU A 93 -5.56 -5.20 2.83
N LEU A 94 -5.62 -6.45 2.38
CA LEU A 94 -6.58 -7.43 2.88
C LEU A 94 -5.90 -8.35 3.88
N SER A 95 -6.11 -8.08 5.16
CA SER A 95 -5.70 -9.00 6.23
C SER A 95 -6.73 -10.12 6.35
N PHE A 96 -6.48 -11.26 5.72
CA PHE A 96 -7.20 -12.49 6.05
C PHE A 96 -6.62 -13.03 7.37
N SER A 97 -7.38 -12.91 8.46
CA SER A 97 -7.08 -13.72 9.64
C SER A 97 -7.31 -15.17 9.26
N GLN A 98 -6.23 -15.91 8.99
CA GLN A 98 -6.31 -17.36 8.95
C GLN A 98 -6.64 -17.82 10.37
N HIS A 99 -7.93 -17.90 10.69
CA HIS A 99 -8.43 -18.79 11.73
C HIS A 99 -8.22 -20.21 11.24
N SER A 100 -6.95 -20.66 11.27
CA SER A 100 -6.64 -22.07 11.29
C SER A 100 -7.13 -22.58 12.65
N GLU A 101 -8.41 -22.95 12.73
CA GLU A 101 -8.90 -23.89 13.71
C GLU A 101 -8.14 -25.20 13.52
N LYS A 102 -6.94 -25.29 14.11
CA LYS A 102 -6.45 -26.57 14.60
C LYS A 102 -7.29 -26.89 15.82
N SER A 103 -8.52 -27.35 15.60
CA SER A 103 -9.27 -28.15 16.56
C SER A 103 -8.52 -29.48 16.71
N GLY A 104 -7.40 -29.42 17.43
CA GLY A 104 -6.77 -30.58 18.01
C GLY A 104 -7.63 -31.01 19.17
N VAL A 105 -8.45 -32.03 18.93
CA VAL A 105 -9.13 -32.81 19.97
C VAL A 105 -8.10 -33.20 21.04
N GLN A 106 -8.10 -32.51 22.18
CA GLN A 106 -7.43 -32.98 23.39
C GLN A 106 -8.51 -33.45 24.36
N ARG A 107 -8.69 -34.77 24.42
CA ARG A 107 -9.52 -35.44 25.42
C ARG A 107 -8.87 -35.27 26.80
N ASN A 108 -9.67 -34.75 27.72
CA ASN A 108 -9.74 -35.06 29.16
C ASN A 108 -8.55 -34.70 30.08
N ALA A 109 -8.70 -33.61 30.83
CA ALA A 109 -8.35 -33.54 32.26
C ALA A 109 -9.15 -32.40 32.95
N PRO A 110 -9.79 -32.62 34.11
CA PRO A 110 -10.42 -31.56 34.89
C PRO A 110 -9.39 -30.97 35.86
N GLY A 111 -8.94 -29.75 35.57
CA GLY A 111 -8.01 -29.03 36.44
C GLY A 111 -7.93 -27.56 36.04
N VAL A 112 -8.35 -26.71 36.96
CA VAL A 112 -8.45 -25.25 36.82
C VAL A 112 -7.12 -24.64 36.34
N GLY A 113 -7.18 -23.93 35.21
CA GLY A 113 -6.07 -23.14 34.69
C GLY A 113 -6.51 -22.33 33.47
N SER A 114 -6.89 -21.06 33.69
CA SER A 114 -7.09 -20.08 32.63
C SER A 114 -5.78 -19.86 31.88
N SER A 115 -5.58 -20.61 30.81
CA SER A 115 -4.52 -20.35 29.84
C SER A 115 -5.05 -19.35 28.82
N CYS A 116 -4.76 -18.07 29.02
CA CYS A 116 -4.83 -17.07 27.96
C CYS A 116 -3.87 -17.52 26.85
N LEU A 117 -4.40 -18.04 25.75
CA LEU A 117 -3.67 -18.26 24.50
C LEU A 117 -3.23 -16.90 23.95
N GLY A 118 -2.08 -16.42 24.41
CA GLY A 118 -1.38 -15.31 23.82
C GLY A 118 -0.85 -15.73 22.45
N PHE A 119 -1.61 -15.46 21.39
CA PHE A 119 -1.06 -15.45 20.06
C PHE A 119 -0.04 -14.32 19.98
N LYS A 120 1.24 -14.69 19.85
CA LYS A 120 2.32 -13.77 19.48
C LYS A 120 1.98 -13.27 18.08
N ARG A 121 1.39 -12.08 18.03
CA ARG A 121 0.99 -11.41 16.80
C ARG A 121 2.30 -10.97 16.14
N ASP A 122 2.77 -11.71 15.15
CA ASP A 122 3.89 -11.23 14.33
C ASP A 122 3.37 -10.00 13.59
N HIS A 123 3.78 -8.82 14.06
CA HIS A 123 3.36 -7.50 13.62
C HIS A 123 3.98 -7.11 12.26
N ASN A 124 4.26 -8.09 11.41
CA ASN A 124 4.87 -7.81 10.12
C ASN A 124 3.77 -7.32 9.19
N SER A 125 3.74 -6.00 8.97
CA SER A 125 3.05 -5.37 7.86
C SER A 125 3.31 -6.15 6.58
N LEU A 126 2.27 -6.42 5.77
CA LEU A 126 2.46 -7.12 4.49
C LEU A 126 3.32 -6.26 3.55
N LEU A 127 3.18 -4.94 3.62
CA LEU A 127 4.03 -3.98 2.92
C LEU A 127 5.11 -3.49 3.85
N SER A 128 6.37 -3.86 3.58
CA SER A 128 7.49 -3.26 4.32
C SER A 128 7.49 -1.74 4.14
N GLU A 129 7.84 -0.99 5.19
CA GLU A 129 7.99 0.46 5.13
C GLU A 129 8.89 0.90 3.97
N LEU A 130 9.95 0.13 3.71
CA LEU A 130 10.88 0.35 2.60
C LEU A 130 10.20 0.23 1.24
N SER A 131 9.34 -0.78 1.06
CA SER A 131 8.56 -0.96 -0.17
C SER A 131 7.61 0.19 -0.43
N LEU A 132 6.87 0.58 0.62
CA LEU A 132 5.93 1.69 0.52
C LEU A 132 6.69 2.99 0.23
N ARG A 133 7.80 3.24 0.92
CA ARG A 133 8.68 4.38 0.68
C ARG A 133 9.16 4.43 -0.77
N HIS A 134 9.72 3.34 -1.31
CA HIS A 134 10.20 3.31 -2.69
C HIS A 134 9.09 3.62 -3.69
N MET A 135 7.91 3.04 -3.53
CA MET A 135 6.78 3.31 -4.42
C MET A 135 6.33 4.78 -4.34
N LEU A 136 6.32 5.37 -3.14
CA LEU A 136 5.90 6.77 -2.95
C LEU A 136 6.99 7.78 -3.38
N GLU A 137 8.27 7.42 -3.31
CA GLU A 137 9.38 8.27 -3.78
C GLU A 137 9.41 8.40 -5.32
N GLU A 138 8.96 7.38 -6.04
CA GLU A 138 8.82 7.41 -7.52
C GLU A 138 7.54 8.12 -7.99
N GLY A 139 6.59 8.36 -7.07
CA GLY A 139 5.28 8.96 -7.36
C GLY A 139 5.25 10.48 -7.19
N ASP A 140 6.23 11.20 -7.73
CA ASP A 140 6.33 12.66 -7.53
C ASP A 140 5.08 13.42 -8.04
N THR A 141 4.42 12.91 -9.09
CA THR A 141 3.19 13.45 -9.68
C THR A 141 1.90 13.10 -8.96
N VAL A 142 1.94 12.20 -7.95
CA VAL A 142 0.72 11.73 -7.27
C VAL A 142 0.06 12.89 -6.54
N ASN A 143 -1.20 13.14 -6.89
CA ASN A 143 -2.02 14.18 -6.30
C ASN A 143 -3.15 13.61 -5.43
N VAL A 144 -3.50 12.34 -5.60
CA VAL A 144 -4.47 11.62 -4.76
C VAL A 144 -3.84 10.33 -4.24
N LEU A 145 -3.80 10.18 -2.92
CA LEU A 145 -3.39 8.96 -2.26
C LEU A 145 -4.54 8.41 -1.43
N ASN A 146 -4.90 7.16 -1.65
CA ASN A 146 -5.93 6.46 -0.91
C ASN A 146 -5.36 5.20 -0.27
N ILE A 147 -5.35 5.14 1.06
CA ILE A 147 -4.83 3.97 1.77
C ILE A 147 -5.90 3.41 2.70
N LEU A 148 -6.23 2.14 2.48
CA LEU A 148 -7.22 1.39 3.25
C LEU A 148 -6.60 0.23 4.00
N ASN A 149 -7.04 0.08 5.25
CA ASN A 149 -6.82 -1.07 6.11
C ASN A 149 -5.34 -1.34 6.45
N ILE A 150 -4.58 -0.28 6.73
CA ILE A 150 -3.20 -0.39 7.21
C ILE A 150 -3.18 -1.11 8.56
N ILE A 151 -2.27 -2.08 8.71
CA ILE A 151 -2.01 -2.70 10.02
C ILE A 151 -1.59 -1.65 11.05
N THR A 152 -2.17 -1.81 12.23
CA THR A 152 -2.09 -0.92 13.38
C THR A 152 -0.63 -0.81 13.87
N GLY A 153 0.03 0.29 13.54
CA GLY A 153 1.47 0.51 13.82
C GLY A 153 2.19 1.20 12.66
N ASP A 154 1.77 0.92 11.41
CA ASP A 154 2.38 1.53 10.24
C ASP A 154 1.75 2.87 9.88
N THR A 155 0.56 3.18 10.42
CA THR A 155 -0.10 4.47 10.17
C THR A 155 0.76 5.64 10.63
N SER A 156 1.26 5.64 11.87
CA SER A 156 2.14 6.72 12.35
C SER A 156 3.41 6.87 11.51
N ARG A 157 3.97 5.74 11.05
CA ARG A 157 5.18 5.74 10.20
C ARG A 157 4.89 6.29 8.81
N LEU A 158 3.80 5.87 8.19
CA LEU A 158 3.31 6.40 6.93
C LEU A 158 3.06 7.91 7.03
N LEU A 159 2.36 8.34 8.09
CA LEU A 159 2.12 9.75 8.35
C LEU A 159 3.44 10.52 8.51
N GLY A 160 4.43 9.94 9.20
CA GLY A 160 5.79 10.50 9.28
C GLY A 160 6.50 10.57 7.92
N LEU A 161 6.40 9.52 7.10
CA LEU A 161 6.96 9.47 5.75
C LEU A 161 6.34 10.53 4.82
N LEU A 162 5.04 10.75 4.97
CA LEU A 162 4.28 11.75 4.23
C LEU A 162 4.33 13.13 4.89
N SER A 163 4.93 13.29 6.07
CA SER A 163 4.98 14.59 6.74
C SER A 163 5.82 15.58 5.94
N TYR A 164 5.44 16.86 6.01
CA TYR A 164 6.17 17.92 5.33
C TYR A 164 7.27 18.54 6.20
N ASP A 165 8.48 18.61 5.67
CA ASP A 165 9.63 19.28 6.31
C ASP A 165 10.00 20.55 5.53
N GLU A 166 9.69 21.70 6.12
CA GLU A 166 10.00 23.02 5.58
C GLU A 166 11.49 23.25 5.33
N ASN A 167 12.36 22.59 6.10
CA ASN A 167 13.81 22.72 5.95
C ASN A 167 14.34 21.86 4.81
N LYS A 168 13.56 20.89 4.33
CA LYS A 168 13.95 19.94 3.29
C LYS A 168 12.85 19.76 2.23
N PRO A 169 12.44 20.82 1.52
CA PRO A 169 11.34 20.76 0.55
C PRO A 169 11.64 19.85 -0.65
N ARG A 170 12.92 19.55 -0.93
CA ARG A 170 13.33 18.64 -2.01
C ARG A 170 13.31 17.15 -1.63
N CYS A 171 13.19 16.84 -0.34
CA CYS A 171 13.15 15.46 0.16
C CYS A 171 11.72 15.05 0.54
N GLN A 172 10.72 15.76 0.01
CA GLN A 172 9.32 15.53 0.31
C GLN A 172 8.80 14.36 -0.49
N THR A 173 8.32 13.34 0.20
CA THR A 173 7.55 12.25 -0.40
C THR A 173 6.21 12.81 -0.89
N LEU A 174 5.86 12.62 -2.16
CA LEU A 174 4.64 13.17 -2.79
C LEU A 174 4.48 14.69 -2.58
N PRO A 175 5.36 15.53 -3.17
CA PRO A 175 5.29 16.98 -3.00
C PRO A 175 4.00 17.58 -3.60
N HIS A 176 3.35 16.87 -4.52
CA HIS A 176 2.14 17.29 -5.21
C HIS A 176 0.85 16.68 -4.64
N LEU A 177 0.92 15.98 -3.51
CA LEU A 177 -0.24 15.39 -2.87
C LEU A 177 -1.26 16.47 -2.50
N LYS A 178 -2.47 16.37 -3.05
CA LYS A 178 -3.61 17.28 -2.82
C LYS A 178 -4.73 16.61 -2.05
N VAL A 179 -4.89 15.31 -2.18
CA VAL A 179 -5.93 14.58 -1.50
C VAL A 179 -5.34 13.35 -0.85
N PHE A 180 -5.59 13.19 0.45
CA PHE A 180 -5.20 12.01 1.18
C PHE A 180 -6.43 11.41 1.86
N TYR A 181 -6.72 10.16 1.50
CA TYR A 181 -7.76 9.35 2.13
C TYR A 181 -7.08 8.28 2.96
N LEU A 182 -7.37 8.28 4.25
CA LEU A 182 -6.88 7.26 5.17
C LEU A 182 -8.07 6.65 5.91
N ARG A 183 -8.33 5.37 5.65
CA ARG A 183 -9.38 4.61 6.33
C ARG A 183 -8.78 3.39 7.01
N ASN A 184 -8.92 3.34 8.33
CA ASN A 184 -8.53 2.19 9.12
C ASN A 184 -9.78 1.39 9.49
N THR A 185 -9.92 0.20 8.92
CA THR A 185 -11.11 -0.65 9.16
C THR A 185 -10.95 -1.58 10.37
N LYS A 186 -9.81 -1.59 11.07
CA LYS A 186 -9.63 -2.42 12.26
C LYS A 186 -10.25 -1.77 13.49
N VAL A 187 -11.41 -2.30 13.88
CA VAL A 187 -12.11 -1.98 15.14
C VAL A 187 -11.14 -2.12 16.33
N GLY A 188 -10.97 -1.04 17.09
CA GLY A 188 -10.09 -0.99 18.28
C GLY A 188 -8.67 -0.50 18.02
N SER A 189 -8.36 -0.08 16.79
CA SER A 189 -7.08 0.55 16.49
C SER A 189 -7.24 2.04 16.27
N SER A 190 -7.13 2.79 17.37
CA SER A 190 -7.05 4.23 17.26
C SER A 190 -5.73 4.58 16.56
N VAL A 191 -5.81 5.30 15.45
CA VAL A 191 -4.66 6.06 14.94
C VAL A 191 -4.13 6.89 16.11
N ASP A 192 -2.81 6.89 16.30
CA ASP A 192 -2.19 7.75 17.30
C ASP A 192 -2.56 9.21 16.97
N HIS A 193 -3.34 9.82 17.87
CA HIS A 193 -3.90 11.14 17.64
C HIS A 193 -2.79 12.18 17.49
N GLN A 194 -1.66 11.97 18.17
CA GLN A 194 -0.50 12.83 18.06
C GLN A 194 0.11 12.75 16.65
N SER A 195 0.42 11.56 16.15
CA SER A 195 0.94 11.35 14.79
C SER A 195 0.04 11.95 13.70
N HIS A 196 -1.28 11.81 13.85
CA HIS A 196 -2.24 12.43 12.93
C HIS A 196 -2.20 13.96 13.01
N THR A 197 -2.18 14.52 14.23
CA THR A 197 -2.10 15.96 14.45
C THR A 197 -0.79 16.54 13.91
N ASP A 198 0.33 15.85 14.11
CA ASP A 198 1.65 16.24 13.62
C ASP A 198 1.69 16.23 12.10
N PHE A 199 1.14 15.20 11.45
CA PHE A 199 1.03 15.13 9.99
C PHE A 199 0.16 16.27 9.44
N VAL A 200 -1.03 16.48 9.99
CA VAL A 200 -1.92 17.57 9.58
C VAL A 200 -1.23 18.92 9.75
N SER A 201 -0.59 19.15 10.90
CA SER A 201 0.15 20.37 11.16
C SER A 201 1.29 20.54 10.15
N SER A 202 2.02 19.47 9.82
CA SER A 202 3.11 19.55 8.85
C SER A 202 2.63 19.97 7.44
N ARG A 203 1.49 19.44 6.97
CA ARG A 203 1.04 19.57 5.57
C ARG A 203 -0.01 20.67 5.34
N TRP A 204 -0.81 21.04 6.34
CA TRP A 204 -1.91 22.00 6.19
C TRP A 204 -1.67 23.36 6.84
N TRP A 205 -1.05 23.37 8.02
CA TRP A 205 -1.00 24.57 8.87
C TRP A 205 0.43 25.08 8.99
N VAL A 206 0.64 26.37 8.77
CA VAL A 206 1.76 27.06 9.41
C VAL A 206 1.35 27.29 10.86
N GLY A 207 2.28 27.22 11.81
CA GLY A 207 2.02 27.35 13.27
C GLY A 207 1.12 28.51 13.70
N ASP A 208 0.92 29.52 12.83
CA ASP A 208 0.04 30.67 13.03
C ASP A 208 -1.37 30.51 12.42
N SER A 209 -1.90 29.28 12.29
CA SER A 209 -3.25 29.00 11.76
C SER A 209 -3.48 29.48 10.31
N ARG A 210 -2.41 29.73 9.55
CA ARG A 210 -2.50 30.05 8.12
C ARG A 210 -2.32 28.79 7.29
N ARG A 211 -3.13 28.65 6.24
CA ARG A 211 -3.02 27.54 5.28
C ARG A 211 -1.71 27.67 4.49
N LYS A 212 -0.95 26.58 4.36
CA LYS A 212 0.25 26.55 3.49
C LYS A 212 -0.14 26.71 2.02
N SER A 213 0.63 27.49 1.26
CA SER A 213 0.45 27.64 -0.20
C SER A 213 0.85 26.38 -0.98
N THR A 214 1.69 25.53 -0.37
CA THR A 214 2.12 24.23 -0.85
C THR A 214 1.72 23.20 0.20
N GLY A 215 0.53 22.63 0.06
CA GLY A 215 -0.05 21.73 1.04
C GLY A 215 -1.14 20.87 0.42
N VAL A 216 -1.55 19.85 1.16
CA VAL A 216 -2.63 18.96 0.72
C VAL A 216 -3.95 19.75 0.81
N ASP A 217 -4.81 19.66 -0.19
CA ASP A 217 -6.05 20.42 -0.28
C ASP A 217 -7.17 19.81 0.57
N LYS A 218 -7.16 18.48 0.72
CA LYS A 218 -8.24 17.72 1.34
C LYS A 218 -7.74 16.48 2.09
N LEU A 219 -8.06 16.38 3.38
CA LEU A 219 -7.84 15.21 4.21
C LEU A 219 -9.19 14.62 4.58
N GLU A 220 -9.41 13.36 4.25
CA GLU A 220 -10.55 12.63 4.80
C GLU A 220 -10.04 11.43 5.57
N THR A 221 -10.30 11.44 6.88
CA THR A 221 -10.11 10.30 7.75
C THR A 221 -11.46 9.68 8.07
N PHE A 222 -11.56 8.37 7.87
CA PHE A 222 -12.72 7.59 8.27
C PHE A 222 -12.29 6.66 9.39
N GLY A 223 -12.78 6.93 10.60
CA GLY A 223 -12.63 6.08 11.78
C GLY A 223 -13.69 5.00 11.86
#